data_AF-A0ABD0Q9Z2-F1
#
_entry.id   AF-A0ABD0Q9Z2-F1
#
_cell.length_a   1.000
_cell.length_b   1.000
_cell.length_c   1.000
_cell.angle_alpha   90.00
_cell.angle_beta   90.00
_cell.angle_gamma   90.00
#
_symmetry.space_group_name_H-M   'P 1'
#
loop_
_entity.id
_entity.type
_entity.pdbx_description
1 polymer ?
#
loop_
_entity_poly.entity_id
_entity_poly.type
_entity_poly.pdbx_seq_one_letter_code
_entity_poly.pdbx_strand_id
1 'polypeptide(L)'
;MGKPVSFGTFRRCSYPVRDEARGGTVMLEQCGRYASFQGIPSLEWRICTVVTGTGCGLLLLVALTAIMGCCVTDLISRTIGRVAGGIQFVG
;
A
#
# COMPACT_ATOMS: atom_id res chain seq x y z
N MET A 1 -28.37 -15.74 -0.38
CA MET A 1 -28.07 -14.50 0.37
C MET A 1 -26.96 -14.84 1.35
N GLY A 2 -25.69 -14.55 1.02
CA GLY A 2 -24.57 -14.99 1.87
C GLY A 2 -23.24 -15.25 1.16
N LYS A 3 -22.79 -14.34 0.30
CA LYS A 3 -21.36 -14.32 -0.07
C LYS A 3 -20.62 -13.42 0.93
N PRO A 4 -19.48 -13.85 1.49
CA PRO A 4 -18.74 -13.04 2.45
C PRO A 4 -18.25 -11.75 1.77
N VAL A 5 -18.38 -10.64 2.50
CA VAL A 5 -17.84 -9.35 2.07
C VAL A 5 -16.34 -9.34 2.35
N SER A 6 -15.55 -9.02 1.33
CA SER A 6 -14.09 -9.01 1.44
C SER A 6 -13.58 -7.60 1.12
N PHE A 7 -13.26 -6.87 2.18
CA PHE A 7 -12.60 -5.58 2.09
C PHE A 7 -11.10 -5.76 2.33
N GLY A 8 -10.30 -5.22 1.43
CA GLY A 8 -8.85 -5.17 1.54
C GLY A 8 -8.33 -3.74 1.45
N THR A 9 -7.00 -3.60 1.55
CA THR A 9 -6.27 -2.33 1.50
C THR A 9 -6.43 -1.63 0.14
N PHE A 10 -6.40 -2.41 -0.94
CA PHE A 10 -6.42 -1.89 -2.31
C PHE A 10 -7.63 -2.33 -3.13
N ARG A 11 -8.39 -3.34 -2.67
CA ARG A 11 -9.54 -3.91 -3.38
C ARG A 11 -10.73 -4.08 -2.45
N ARG A 12 -11.93 -3.93 -3.01
CA ARG A 12 -13.21 -4.25 -2.36
C ARG A 12 -13.96 -5.25 -3.23
N CYS A 13 -14.41 -6.35 -2.68
CA CYS A 13 -15.29 -7.28 -3.38
C CYS A 13 -16.61 -7.42 -2.62
N SER A 14 -17.72 -7.58 -3.35
CA SER A 14 -19.05 -7.77 -2.77
C SER A 14 -19.49 -6.59 -1.88
N TYR A 15 -19.55 -5.38 -2.46
CA TYR A 15 -19.86 -4.15 -1.71
C TYR A 15 -21.26 -3.63 -2.00
N PRO A 16 -21.97 -3.05 -1.01
CA PRO A 16 -23.27 -2.45 -1.24
C PRO A 16 -23.14 -1.16 -2.05
N VAL A 17 -23.96 -1.02 -3.09
CA VAL A 17 -24.10 0.20 -3.86
C VAL A 17 -25.55 0.66 -3.79
N ARG A 18 -25.74 1.97 -3.58
CA ARG A 18 -27.06 2.59 -3.69
C ARG A 18 -27.43 2.66 -5.16
N ASP A 19 -28.48 1.94 -5.53
CA ASP A 19 -29.06 2.01 -6.86
C ASP A 19 -30.17 3.08 -6.84
N GLU A 20 -29.90 4.23 -7.46
CA GLU A 20 -30.85 5.35 -7.52
C GLU A 20 -32.11 5.01 -8.34
N ALA A 21 -32.06 4.03 -9.25
CA ALA A 21 -33.19 3.68 -10.09
C ALA A 21 -34.24 2.81 -9.37
N ARG A 22 -33.83 2.09 -8.32
CA ARG A 22 -34.68 1.15 -7.57
C ARG A 22 -34.87 1.52 -6.10
N GLY A 23 -34.30 2.64 -5.64
CA GLY A 23 -34.47 3.14 -4.27
C GLY A 23 -33.92 2.20 -3.19
N GLY A 24 -33.02 1.28 -3.54
CA GLY A 24 -32.54 0.21 -2.67
C GLY A 24 -31.02 0.05 -2.68
N THR A 25 -30.48 -0.54 -1.62
CA THR A 25 -29.06 -0.93 -1.55
C THR A 25 -28.90 -2.32 -2.18
N VAL A 26 -28.21 -2.40 -3.32
CA VAL A 26 -27.92 -3.66 -4.01
C VAL A 26 -26.49 -4.08 -3.69
N MET A 27 -26.30 -5.36 -3.34
CA MET A 27 -24.97 -5.95 -3.20
C MET A 27 -24.36 -6.17 -4.59
N LEU A 28 -23.33 -5.39 -4.95
CA LEU A 28 -22.57 -5.64 -6.17
C LEU A 28 -21.54 -6.73 -5.91
N GLU A 29 -21.79 -7.93 -6.44
CA GLU A 29 -20.87 -9.08 -6.42
C GLU A 29 -19.71 -8.93 -7.43
N GLN A 30 -19.12 -7.73 -7.51
CA GLN A 30 -17.94 -7.45 -8.32
C GLN A 30 -16.80 -6.99 -7.42
N CYS A 31 -15.57 -7.30 -7.85
CA CYS A 31 -14.38 -6.78 -7.20
C CYS A 31 -13.89 -5.51 -7.90
N GLY A 32 -13.80 -4.41 -7.16
CA GLY A 32 -13.32 -3.12 -7.63
C GLY A 32 -12.07 -2.67 -6.92
N ARG A 33 -11.24 -1.87 -7.60
CA ARG A 33 -10.16 -1.10 -6.97
C ARG A 33 -10.75 0.20 -6.42
N TYR A 34 -10.23 0.69 -5.29
CA TYR A 34 -10.60 2.03 -4.83
C TYR A 34 -10.13 3.06 -5.85
N ALA A 35 -11.04 3.90 -6.34
CA ALA A 35 -10.73 4.95 -7.33
C ALA A 35 -9.88 6.08 -6.73
N SER A 36 -9.91 6.25 -5.41
CA SER A 36 -9.12 7.25 -4.70
C SER A 36 -8.81 6.78 -3.27
N PHE A 37 -7.81 7.38 -2.63
CA PHE A 37 -7.46 7.10 -1.23
C PHE A 37 -8.60 7.44 -0.25
N GLN A 38 -9.38 8.49 -0.56
CA GLN A 38 -10.59 8.83 0.19
C GLN A 38 -11.73 7.83 -0.04
N GLY A 39 -11.66 7.02 -1.10
CA GLY A 39 -12.62 5.95 -1.38
C GLY A 39 -12.50 4.74 -0.45
N ILE A 40 -11.42 4.65 0.34
CA ILE A 40 -11.24 3.61 1.35
C ILE A 40 -12.06 4.01 2.58
N PRO A 41 -13.06 3.21 3.01
CA PRO A 41 -14.02 3.64 4.04
C PRO A 41 -13.42 3.70 5.45
N SER A 42 -12.40 2.91 5.73
CA SER A 42 -11.87 2.67 7.08
C SER A 42 -10.44 3.19 7.23
N LEU A 43 -10.19 3.84 8.38
CA LEU A 43 -8.89 4.44 8.70
C LEU A 43 -7.77 3.40 8.78
N GLU A 44 -8.07 2.20 9.29
CA GLU A 44 -7.11 1.10 9.39
C GLU A 44 -6.52 0.75 8.02
N TRP A 45 -7.37 0.63 7.01
CA TRP A 45 -6.96 0.28 5.65
C TRP A 45 -6.23 1.42 4.95
N ARG A 46 -6.57 2.67 5.28
CA ARG A 46 -5.81 3.85 4.83
C ARG A 46 -4.40 3.83 5.43
N ILE A 47 -4.27 3.56 6.73
CA ILE A 47 -2.97 3.46 7.41
C ILE A 47 -2.16 2.32 6.82
N CYS A 48 -2.74 1.12 6.64
CA CYS A 48 -2.06 0.00 5.98
C CYS A 48 -1.57 0.36 4.57
N THR A 49 -2.36 1.10 3.78
CA THR A 49 -1.95 1.56 2.45
C THR A 49 -0.70 2.44 2.52
N VAL A 50 -0.68 3.39 3.48
CA VAL A 50 0.45 4.31 3.69
C VAL A 50 1.68 3.55 4.18
N VAL A 51 1.53 2.64 5.14
CA VAL A 51 2.61 1.81 5.68
C VAL A 51 3.21 0.92 4.60
N THR A 52 2.37 0.24 3.80
CA THR A 52 2.86 -0.57 2.69
C THR A 52 3.56 0.28 1.63
N GLY A 53 3.01 1.45 1.27
CA GLY A 53 3.63 2.35 0.30
C GLY A 53 4.99 2.89 0.78
N THR A 54 5.08 3.31 2.03
CA THR A 54 6.34 3.79 2.64
C THR A 54 7.38 2.68 2.75
N GLY A 55 6.99 1.48 3.19
CA GLY A 55 7.86 0.30 3.21
C GLY A 55 8.43 -0.05 1.83
N CYS A 56 7.58 -0.10 0.80
CA CYS A 56 8.04 -0.31 -0.58
C CYS A 56 9.01 0.79 -1.06
N GLY A 57 8.73 2.05 -0.73
CA GLY A 57 9.61 3.17 -1.07
C GLY A 57 10.98 3.08 -0.39
N LEU A 58 11.02 2.74 0.90
CA LEU A 58 12.26 2.55 1.65
C LEU A 58 13.08 1.38 1.09
N LEU A 59 12.44 0.24 0.77
CA LEU A 59 13.11 -0.90 0.17
C LEU A 59 13.72 -0.57 -1.18
N LEU A 60 13.03 0.22 -2.01
CA LEU A 60 13.57 0.70 -3.29
C LEU A 60 14.78 1.62 -3.08
N LEU A 61 14.72 2.54 -2.11
CA LEU A 61 15.86 3.40 -1.78
C LEU A 61 17.07 2.57 -1.33
N VAL A 62 16.86 1.59 -0.44
CA VAL A 62 17.92 0.68 0.02
C VAL A 62 18.51 -0.08 -1.17
N ALA A 63 17.67 -0.65 -2.05
CA ALA A 63 18.14 -1.37 -3.24
C ALA A 63 18.98 -0.47 -4.17
N LEU A 64 18.53 0.77 -4.42
CA LEU A 64 19.27 1.73 -5.24
C LEU A 64 20.60 2.12 -4.59
N THR A 65 20.63 2.37 -3.27
CA THR A 65 21.89 2.65 -2.56
C THR A 65 22.86 1.48 -2.60
N ALA A 66 22.36 0.24 -2.51
CA ALA A 66 23.19 -0.96 -2.62
C ALA A 66 23.79 -1.08 -4.03
N ILE A 67 23.00 -0.88 -5.09
CA ILE A 67 23.50 -0.90 -6.47
C ILE A 67 24.55 0.20 -6.68
N MET A 68 24.30 1.42 -6.21
CA MET A 68 25.26 2.52 -6.30
C MET A 68 26.55 2.23 -5.52
N GLY A 69 26.47 1.58 -4.36
CA GLY A 69 27.65 1.16 -3.59
C GLY A 69 28.46 0.06 -4.27
N CYS A 70 27.81 -0.85 -5.00
CA CYS A 70 28.49 -1.85 -5.82
C CYS A 70 29.15 -1.24 -7.08
N CYS A 71 28.52 -0.22 -7.67
CA CYS A 71 28.99 0.41 -8.91
C CYS A 71 29.96 1.58 -8.69
N VAL A 72 30.01 2.17 -7.48
CA VAL A 72 30.87 3.32 -7.15
C VAL A 72 31.75 3.00 -5.95
N THR A 73 32.95 2.49 -6.26
CA THR A 73 33.94 1.97 -5.31
C THR A 73 34.46 3.00 -4.29
N ASP A 74 34.32 4.30 -4.56
CA ASP A 74 34.85 5.40 -3.74
C ASP A 74 33.79 6.14 -2.89
N LEU A 75 32.50 5.79 -2.98
CA LEU A 75 31.42 6.43 -2.20
C LEU A 75 31.08 5.72 -0.88
N ILE A 76 31.76 4.63 -0.52
CA ILE A 76 31.64 4.00 0.82
C ILE A 76 32.39 4.85 1.85
N SER A 77 31.97 6.10 2.00
CA SER A 77 32.23 6.85 3.22
C SER A 77 31.32 6.27 4.30
N ARG A 78 31.88 6.01 5.48
CA ARG A 78 31.28 5.32 6.66
C ARG A 78 29.84 5.75 7.01
N THR A 79 29.38 6.88 6.50
CA THR A 79 28.05 7.46 6.65
C THR A 79 26.95 6.63 5.97
N ILE A 80 27.16 6.10 4.75
CA ILE A 80 26.11 5.38 4.01
C ILE A 80 25.78 4.03 4.69
N GLY A 81 26.79 3.31 5.17
CA GLY A 81 26.58 2.05 5.89
C GLY A 81 25.77 2.20 7.18
N ARG A 82 25.96 3.32 7.91
CA ARG A 82 25.18 3.63 9.12
C ARG A 82 23.73 4.00 8.80
N VAL A 83 23.52 4.78 7.74
CA VAL A 83 22.16 5.19 7.32
C VAL A 83 21.38 4.02 6.75
N ALA A 84 22.00 3.19 5.90
CA ALA A 84 21.39 1.99 5.36
C ALA A 84 21.03 0.97 6.46
N GLY A 85 21.92 0.75 7.42
CA GLY A 85 21.64 -0.10 8.59
C GLY A 85 20.51 0.43 9.47
N GLY A 86 20.41 1.75 9.66
CA GLY A 86 19.32 2.37 10.42
C GLY A 86 17.96 2.25 9.72
N ILE A 87 17.91 2.41 8.40
CA ILE A 87 16.68 2.30 7.62
C ILE A 87 16.13 0.87 7.60
N GLN A 88 17.00 -0.15 7.60
CA GLN A 88 16.60 -1.56 7.69
C GLN A 88 16.04 -1.96 9.06
N PHE A 89 16.32 -1.20 10.13
CA PHE A 89 15.83 -1.49 11.47
C PHE A 89 14.44 -0.90 11.75
N VAL A 90 14.02 0.08 10.93
CA VAL A 90 12.74 0.78 11.06
C VAL A 90 11.66 0.19 10.13
N GLY A 91 12.06 -0.51 9.06
CA GLY A 91 11.17 -1.30 8.20
C GLY A 91 10.98 -2.71 8.73
#